data_AF-A0ABD6QGT0-F1
#
_entry.id   AF-A0ABD6QGT0-F1
#
_cell.length_a   1.000
_cell.length_b   1.000
_cell.length_c   1.000
_cell.angle_alpha   90.00
_cell.angle_beta   90.00
_cell.angle_gamma   90.00
#
_symmetry.space_group_name_H-M   'P 1'
#
loop_
_entity.id
_entity.type
_entity.pdbx_description
1 polymer ?
#
loop_
_entity_poly.entity_id
_entity_poly.type
_entity_poly.pdbx_seq_one_letter_code
_entity_poly.pdbx_strand_id
1 'polypeptide(L)'
;MTVESAAASLTLTIRVENAYSDGHTSKRVETVEVEPFEDLEQLWEQLEEFTGDGHGIGNDLGYCFEITIVDAPGRCELVGEFNEWVGA
;
A
#
# COMPACT_ATOMS: atom_id res chain seq x y z
N MET A 1 -2.15 -35.20 -12.94
CA MET A 1 -2.36 -33.80 -13.34
C MET A 1 -2.12 -33.00 -12.08
N THR A 2 -0.89 -32.50 -11.93
CA THR A 2 -0.49 -31.71 -10.76
C THR A 2 -1.26 -30.41 -10.85
N VAL A 3 -2.16 -30.17 -9.90
CA VAL A 3 -2.72 -28.83 -9.70
C VAL A 3 -1.58 -28.00 -9.14
N GLU A 4 -0.90 -27.25 -10.02
CA GLU A 4 -0.09 -26.12 -9.60
C GLU A 4 -1.06 -25.18 -8.89
N SER A 5 -1.01 -25.18 -7.56
CA SER A 5 -1.65 -24.14 -6.76
C SER A 5 -0.86 -22.86 -7.04
N ALA A 6 -1.18 -22.19 -8.14
CA ALA A 6 -0.86 -20.78 -8.28
C ALA A 6 -1.53 -20.11 -7.09
N ALA A 7 -0.72 -19.69 -6.11
CA ALA A 7 -1.23 -18.94 -4.99
C ALA A 7 -1.89 -17.70 -5.60
N ALA A 8 -3.21 -17.60 -5.45
CA ALA A 8 -4.00 -16.60 -6.17
C ALA A 8 -3.63 -15.22 -5.63
N SER A 9 -3.41 -14.26 -6.53
CA SER A 9 -3.30 -12.85 -6.17
C SER A 9 -4.53 -12.43 -5.35
N LEU A 10 -4.30 -11.52 -4.40
CA LEU A 10 -5.36 -10.99 -3.55
C LEU A 10 -5.71 -9.58 -4.04
N THR A 11 -6.98 -9.39 -4.39
CA THR A 11 -7.51 -8.06 -4.66
C THR A 11 -7.73 -7.31 -3.34
N LEU A 12 -7.16 -6.12 -3.21
CA LEU A 12 -7.35 -5.22 -2.08
C LEU A 12 -7.85 -3.86 -2.57
N THR A 13 -8.73 -3.22 -1.81
CA THR A 13 -8.95 -1.78 -1.96
C THR A 13 -8.21 -1.06 -0.86
N ILE A 14 -7.32 -0.15 -1.27
CA ILE A 14 -6.45 0.61 -0.37
C ILE A 14 -6.76 2.10 -0.46
N ARG A 15 -6.52 2.81 0.64
CA ARG A 15 -6.50 4.27 0.71
C ARG A 15 -5.06 4.70 0.93
N VAL A 16 -4.54 5.50 0.01
CA VAL A 16 -3.18 6.05 0.05
C VAL A 16 -3.28 7.51 0.44
N GLU A 17 -2.52 7.91 1.46
CA GLU A 17 -2.40 9.28 1.94
C GLU A 17 -0.92 9.67 1.97
N ASN A 18 -0.57 10.76 1.29
CA ASN A 18 0.80 11.27 1.25
C ASN A 18 0.83 12.67 1.86
N ALA A 19 1.84 12.95 2.68
CA ALA A 19 2.14 14.27 3.20
C ALA A 19 3.64 14.56 3.03
N TYR A 20 3.95 15.81 2.69
CA TYR A 20 5.32 16.29 2.46
C TYR A 20 5.61 17.50 3.35
N SER A 21 6.89 17.76 3.66
CA SER A 21 7.26 18.83 4.62
C SER A 21 6.99 20.24 4.10
N ASP A 22 6.82 20.40 2.79
CA ASP A 22 6.43 21.67 2.17
C ASP A 22 4.93 22.00 2.33
N GLY A 23 4.18 21.09 2.97
CA GLY A 23 2.75 21.22 3.23
C GLY A 23 1.86 20.65 2.13
N HIS A 24 2.43 20.05 1.07
CA HIS A 24 1.65 19.32 0.09
C HIS A 24 1.10 18.02 0.68
N THR A 25 -0.15 17.71 0.35
CA THR A 25 -0.80 16.46 0.75
C THR A 25 -1.64 15.92 -0.40
N SER A 26 -1.66 14.61 -0.58
CA SER A 26 -2.54 13.95 -1.55
C SER A 26 -3.22 12.72 -0.94
N LYS A 27 -4.40 12.40 -1.47
CA LYS A 27 -5.22 11.30 -1.00
C LYS A 27 -5.92 10.62 -2.17
N ARG A 28 -5.84 9.29 -2.23
CA ARG A 28 -6.57 8.49 -3.23
C ARG A 28 -7.01 7.15 -2.67
N VAL A 29 -8.00 6.55 -3.33
CA VAL A 29 -8.47 5.18 -3.07
C VAL A 29 -8.37 4.42 -4.38
N GLU A 30 -7.76 3.25 -4.34
CA GLU A 30 -7.56 2.42 -5.52
C GLU A 30 -7.67 0.93 -5.19
N THR A 31 -7.99 0.11 -6.20
CA THR A 31 -8.03 -1.34 -6.09
C THR A 31 -6.77 -1.91 -6.73
N VAL A 32 -6.03 -2.72 -5.97
CA VAL A 32 -4.74 -3.29 -6.34
C VAL A 32 -4.79 -4.81 -6.23
N GLU A 33 -3.93 -5.46 -7.00
CA GLU A 33 -3.64 -6.89 -6.87
C GLU A 33 -2.31 -7.03 -6.13
N VAL A 34 -2.29 -7.82 -5.06
CA VAL A 34 -1.05 -8.17 -4.37
C VAL A 34 -0.72 -9.65 -4.57
N GLU A 35 0.56 -9.94 -4.70
CA GLU A 35 1.05 -11.31 -4.75
C GLU A 35 0.90 -11.98 -3.38
N PRO A 36 0.79 -13.32 -3.36
CA PRO A 36 0.75 -14.08 -2.12
C PRO A 36 1.88 -13.73 -1.15
N PHE A 37 1.52 -13.50 0.11
CA PHE A 37 2.44 -13.10 1.18
C PHE A 37 2.29 -14.01 2.40
N GLU A 38 3.38 -14.22 3.14
CA GLU A 38 3.39 -15.05 4.35
C GLU A 38 3.01 -14.25 5.60
N ASP A 39 3.30 -12.96 5.64
CA ASP A 39 3.07 -12.06 6.76
C ASP A 39 2.73 -10.62 6.32
N LEU A 40 2.38 -9.77 7.27
CA LEU A 40 2.02 -8.37 6.99
C LEU A 40 3.21 -7.55 6.51
N GLU A 41 4.44 -7.88 6.89
CA GLU A 41 5.64 -7.14 6.45
C GLU A 41 5.80 -7.28 4.93
N GLN A 42 5.72 -8.51 4.41
CA GLN A 42 5.72 -8.77 2.96
C GLN A 42 4.56 -8.09 2.22
N LEU A 43 3.38 -7.98 2.86
CA LEU A 43 2.26 -7.23 2.29
C LEU A 43 2.59 -5.74 2.19
N TRP A 44 3.15 -5.15 3.25
CA TRP A 44 3.49 -3.73 3.27
C TRP A 44 4.60 -3.38 2.29
N GLU A 45 5.63 -4.23 2.15
CA GLU A 45 6.67 -4.06 1.13
C GLU A 45 6.09 -3.96 -0.29
N GLN A 46 5.07 -4.77 -0.61
CA GLN A 46 4.37 -4.67 -1.89
C GLN A 46 3.54 -3.38 -1.97
N LEU A 47 2.81 -3.04 -0.91
CA LEU A 47 1.92 -1.86 -0.95
C LEU A 47 2.69 -0.53 -0.99
N GLU A 48 3.93 -0.49 -0.52
CA GLU A 48 4.78 0.71 -0.56
C GLU A 48 4.91 1.30 -1.97
N GLU A 49 4.87 0.47 -3.03
CA GLU A 49 4.98 0.96 -4.42
C GLU A 49 3.83 1.90 -4.84
N PHE A 50 2.68 1.82 -4.15
CA PHE A 50 1.52 2.69 -4.42
C PHE A 50 1.61 4.01 -3.66
N THR A 51 2.58 4.18 -2.78
CA THR A 51 2.82 5.44 -2.05
C THR A 51 3.54 6.47 -2.92
N GLY A 52 3.42 7.74 -2.50
CA GLY A 52 3.97 8.86 -3.25
C GLY A 52 3.16 9.21 -4.51
N ASP A 53 3.13 10.51 -4.82
CA ASP A 53 2.48 11.04 -6.03
C ASP A 53 3.47 11.72 -6.99
N GLY A 54 4.77 11.61 -6.69
CA GLY A 54 5.85 12.22 -7.46
C GLY A 54 6.18 13.67 -7.08
N HIS A 55 5.51 14.27 -6.09
CA HIS A 55 5.70 15.68 -5.71
C HIS A 55 7.12 16.01 -5.20
N GLY A 56 7.80 15.03 -4.57
CA GLY A 56 9.19 15.14 -4.11
C GLY A 56 10.26 14.68 -5.11
N ILE A 57 9.93 14.39 -6.37
CA ILE A 57 10.95 13.91 -7.32
C ILE A 57 11.98 15.01 -7.60
N GLY A 58 13.24 14.73 -7.28
CA GLY A 58 14.36 15.65 -7.52
C GLY A 58 14.59 16.68 -6.41
N ASN A 59 13.81 16.66 -5.34
CA ASN A 59 14.03 17.47 -4.14
C ASN A 59 13.75 16.62 -2.89
N ASP A 60 14.60 16.75 -1.89
CA ASP A 60 14.36 16.11 -0.60
C ASP A 60 13.34 16.93 0.20
N LEU A 61 12.06 16.57 0.06
CA LEU A 61 10.95 17.28 0.73
C LEU A 61 10.54 16.63 2.06
N GLY A 62 11.20 15.54 2.48
CA GLY A 62 10.66 14.64 3.49
C GLY A 62 9.28 14.09 3.12
N TYR A 63 8.92 12.95 3.67
CA TYR A 63 7.62 12.34 3.40
C TYR A 63 7.06 11.61 4.60
N CYS A 64 5.74 11.58 4.68
CA CYS A 64 4.95 10.67 5.48
C CYS A 64 3.89 10.06 4.56
N PHE A 65 4.03 8.77 4.28
CA PHE A 65 3.09 8.00 3.47
C PHE A 65 2.33 7.05 4.38
N GLU A 66 1.02 6.99 4.20
CA GLU A 66 0.14 6.06 4.91
C GLU A 66 -0.69 5.28 3.90
N ILE A 67 -0.78 3.96 4.10
CA ILE A 67 -1.75 3.11 3.41
C ILE A 67 -2.66 2.48 4.44
N THR A 68 -3.97 2.58 4.20
CA THR A 68 -5.00 1.84 4.94
C THR A 68 -5.72 0.87 4.01
N ILE A 69 -5.90 -0.38 4.43
CA ILE A 69 -6.74 -1.35 3.71
C ILE A 69 -8.21 -1.09 4.05
N VAL A 70 -9.02 -0.76 3.05
CA VAL A 70 -10.45 -0.41 3.23
C VAL A 70 -11.40 -1.50 2.78
N ASP A 71 -10.96 -2.41 1.90
CA ASP A 71 -11.68 -3.63 1.53
C ASP A 71 -10.70 -4.75 1.18
N ALA A 72 -11.03 -5.98 1.56
CA ALA A 72 -10.19 -7.16 1.35
C ALA A 72 -11.07 -8.42 1.17
N PRO A 73 -11.66 -8.62 -0.03
CA PRO A 73 -12.50 -9.78 -0.30
C PRO A 73 -11.79 -11.09 0.03
N GLY A 74 -12.38 -11.88 0.95
CA GLY A 74 -11.84 -13.17 1.38
C GLY A 74 -10.77 -13.10 2.48
N ARG A 75 -10.36 -11.90 2.90
CA ARG A 75 -9.38 -11.64 3.97
C ARG A 75 -9.84 -10.47 4.83
N CYS A 76 -11.07 -10.53 5.34
CA CYS A 76 -11.70 -9.44 6.08
C CYS A 76 -10.91 -8.99 7.34
N GLU A 77 -10.04 -9.86 7.87
CA GLU A 77 -9.12 -9.54 8.96
C GLU A 77 -8.12 -8.43 8.62
N LEU A 78 -7.89 -8.15 7.33
CA LEU A 78 -7.00 -7.07 6.87
C LEU A 78 -7.68 -5.71 6.85
N VAL A 79 -9.02 -5.65 6.88
CA VAL A 79 -9.74 -4.38 6.75
C VAL A 79 -9.51 -3.53 8.00
N GLY A 80 -8.98 -2.31 7.79
CA GLY A 80 -8.60 -1.39 8.86
C GLY A 80 -7.13 -1.47 9.27
N GLU A 81 -6.38 -2.47 8.78
CA GLU A 81 -4.93 -2.48 8.93
C GLU A 81 -4.31 -1.32 8.13
N PHE A 82 -3.26 -0.73 8.69
CA PHE A 82 -2.54 0.37 8.06
C PHE A 82 -1.05 0.30 8.36
N ASN A 83 -0.26 0.91 7.49
CA ASN A 83 1.16 1.11 7.70
C ASN A 83 1.56 2.54 7.30
N GLU A 84 2.58 3.06 7.97
CA GLU A 84 3.14 4.39 7.77
C GLU A 84 4.63 4.29 7.43
N TRP A 85 5.07 5.04 6.42
CA TRP A 85 6.48 5.21 6.05
C TRP A 85 6.86 6.68 6.18
N VAL A 86 7.92 6.94 6.93
CA VAL A 86 8.47 8.29 7.11
C VAL A 86 9.91 8.35 6.65
N GLY A 87 10.26 9.42 5.93
CA GLY A 87 11.61 9.63 5.42
C GLY A 87 11.93 11.10 5.16
N ALA A 88 13.20 11.38 4.93
CA ALA A 88 13.79 12.68 4.62
C ALA A 88 15.23 12.49 4.12
#